data_AF-A0A0E3D7L2-F1
#
_entry.id   AF-A0A0E3D7L2-F1
#
_cell.length_a   1.000
_cell.length_b   1.000
_cell.length_c   1.000
_cell.angle_alpha   90.00
_cell.angle_beta   90.00
_cell.angle_gamma   90.00
#
_symmetry.space_group_name_H-M   'P 1'
#
loop_
_entity.id
_entity.type
_entity.pdbx_description
1 polymer ?
#
loop_
_entity_poly.entity_id
_entity_poly.type
_entity_poly.pdbx_seq_one_letter_code
_entity_poly.pdbx_strand_id
1 'polypeptide(L)'
;AIESICSSLEVNRTALGVISCPKSFVAGPLKWEDASGNIIDVSTHIAPIPALVDQIIKVSTNAIAVMVIEKESIFMRLVQSKIVTEVILITPRGVPDYNTRYFVRLLDDSLSIPIVGLFDGDAYGIFIMHLFKYGSMSAAQDGHAMACPHMMWLGIRPSDLNFLSSNEMLTITDKEEKILRNILTFDHLSEEWKKEIKLILETKRKAEIEALCNSTNYLIDLYLPQKFANHDWI
;
A
#
# COMPACT_ATOMS: atom_id res chain seq x y z
N ALA A 1 21.56 13.07 -1.30
CA ALA A 1 22.96 12.56 -1.37
C ALA A 1 23.01 11.24 -2.14
N ILE A 2 22.52 10.12 -1.59
CA ILE A 2 22.60 8.81 -2.28
C ILE A 2 21.79 8.77 -3.59
N GLU A 3 20.58 9.34 -3.61
CA GLU A 3 19.76 9.42 -4.84
C GLU A 3 20.44 10.26 -5.94
N SER A 4 21.08 11.36 -5.57
CA SER A 4 21.84 12.21 -6.49
C SER A 4 23.03 11.45 -7.11
N ILE A 5 23.67 10.57 -6.32
CA ILE A 5 24.78 9.71 -6.79
C ILE A 5 24.26 8.62 -7.73
N CYS A 6 23.14 7.96 -7.40
CA CYS A 6 22.49 6.95 -8.25
C CYS A 6 22.12 7.55 -9.62
N SER A 7 21.47 8.72 -9.60
CA SER A 7 21.07 9.45 -10.80
C SER A 7 22.26 9.93 -11.63
N SER A 8 23.41 10.22 -11.02
CA SER A 8 24.62 10.65 -11.76
C SER A 8 25.36 9.47 -12.40
N LEU A 9 25.16 8.26 -11.88
CA LEU A 9 25.84 7.05 -12.33
C LEU A 9 24.94 6.14 -13.17
N GLU A 10 23.66 6.50 -13.37
CA GLU A 10 22.63 5.67 -14.02
C GLU A 10 22.54 4.25 -13.45
N VAL A 11 22.83 4.09 -12.16
CA VAL A 11 22.77 2.79 -11.46
C VAL A 11 21.78 2.84 -10.31
N ASN A 12 21.10 1.71 -10.09
CA ASN A 12 20.20 1.53 -8.97
C ASN A 12 20.93 1.64 -7.63
N ARG A 13 20.19 2.02 -6.57
CA ARG A 13 20.73 2.13 -5.19
C ARG A 13 21.36 0.83 -4.69
N THR A 14 20.82 -0.32 -5.11
CA THR A 14 21.35 -1.66 -4.79
C THR A 14 22.72 -1.91 -5.41
N ALA A 15 22.98 -1.36 -6.60
CA ALA A 15 24.28 -1.46 -7.28
C ALA A 15 25.40 -0.68 -6.58
N LEU A 16 25.05 0.28 -5.72
CA LEU A 16 26.00 1.01 -4.86
C LEU A 16 26.31 0.28 -3.53
N GLY A 17 25.75 -0.92 -3.31
CA GLY A 17 25.97 -1.69 -2.08
C GLY A 17 25.33 -1.08 -0.82
N VAL A 18 24.45 -0.09 -0.98
CA VAL A 18 23.72 0.52 0.15
C VAL A 18 22.51 -0.34 0.49
N ILE A 19 22.65 -1.18 1.51
CA ILE A 19 21.58 -2.05 2.00
C ILE A 19 20.81 -1.32 3.10
N SER A 20 19.53 -1.04 2.88
CA SER A 20 18.64 -0.50 3.92
C SER A 20 18.14 -1.64 4.82
N CYS A 21 18.06 -1.43 6.13
CA CYS A 21 17.44 -2.40 7.03
C CYS A 21 15.95 -2.55 6.69
N PRO A 22 15.45 -3.76 6.44
CA PRO A 22 14.05 -3.95 6.09
C PRO A 22 13.15 -3.55 7.26
N LYS A 23 12.29 -2.58 7.02
CA LYS A 23 11.26 -2.15 7.98
C LYS A 23 9.91 -2.81 7.69
N SER A 24 9.71 -3.26 6.48
CA SER A 24 8.43 -3.77 5.99
C SER A 24 8.32 -5.29 6.10
N PHE A 25 7.07 -5.75 6.18
CA PHE A 25 6.73 -7.16 6.35
C PHE A 25 5.74 -7.63 5.28
N VAL A 26 5.81 -8.93 5.00
CA VAL A 26 4.89 -9.67 4.13
C VAL A 26 4.43 -10.96 4.84
N ALA A 27 3.18 -11.34 4.63
CA ALA A 27 2.60 -12.59 5.12
C ALA A 27 1.46 -13.04 4.19
N GLY A 28 1.27 -14.34 4.04
CA GLY A 28 0.21 -14.91 3.20
C GLY A 28 0.77 -15.86 2.14
N PRO A 29 -0.07 -16.47 1.28
CA PRO A 29 0.30 -17.63 0.47
C PRO A 29 1.19 -17.22 -0.71
N LEU A 30 2.43 -16.85 -0.44
CA LEU A 30 3.42 -16.33 -1.38
C LEU A 30 4.72 -17.12 -1.27
N LYS A 31 5.27 -17.46 -2.44
CA LYS A 31 6.57 -18.09 -2.59
C LYS A 31 7.35 -17.37 -3.66
N TRP A 32 8.64 -17.19 -3.45
CA TRP A 32 9.54 -16.68 -4.49
C TRP A 32 10.86 -17.43 -4.54
N GLU A 33 11.49 -17.40 -5.70
CA GLU A 33 12.79 -18.00 -5.98
C GLU A 33 13.79 -16.89 -6.24
N ASP A 34 14.94 -16.95 -5.55
CA ASP A 34 16.05 -16.04 -5.80
C ASP A 34 16.97 -16.54 -6.94
N ALA A 35 17.86 -15.68 -7.43
CA ALA A 35 18.82 -16.03 -8.49
C ALA A 35 19.81 -17.15 -8.10
N SER A 36 19.89 -17.50 -6.80
CA SER A 36 20.70 -18.62 -6.31
C SER A 36 19.93 -19.94 -6.30
N GLY A 37 18.64 -19.93 -6.67
CA GLY A 37 17.74 -21.09 -6.65
C GLY A 37 17.13 -21.39 -5.28
N ASN A 38 17.27 -20.49 -4.30
CA ASN A 38 16.62 -20.66 -3.00
C ASN A 38 15.15 -20.28 -3.10
N ILE A 39 14.29 -21.17 -2.62
CA ILE A 39 12.85 -20.93 -2.56
C ILE A 39 12.48 -20.46 -1.15
N ILE A 40 11.90 -19.27 -1.05
CA ILE A 40 11.41 -18.69 0.19
C ILE A 40 9.89 -18.79 0.18
N ASP A 41 9.33 -19.44 1.19
CA ASP A 41 7.88 -19.63 1.39
C ASP A 41 7.42 -18.87 2.63
N VAL A 42 6.55 -17.87 2.45
CA VAL A 42 6.02 -17.03 3.54
C VAL A 42 4.56 -17.33 3.87
N SER A 43 4.05 -18.48 3.42
CA SER A 43 2.66 -18.89 3.63
C SER A 43 2.28 -19.11 5.10
N THR A 44 3.26 -19.35 5.97
CA THR A 44 3.04 -19.79 7.36
C THR A 44 3.59 -18.84 8.42
N HIS A 45 4.30 -17.78 8.03
CA HIS A 45 4.93 -16.85 8.95
C HIS A 45 5.07 -15.45 8.34
N ILE A 46 5.29 -14.46 9.20
CA ILE A 46 5.61 -13.10 8.77
C ILE A 46 7.09 -13.05 8.41
N ALA A 47 7.41 -12.58 7.21
CA ALA A 47 8.78 -12.38 6.76
C ALA A 47 9.05 -10.90 6.47
N PRO A 48 10.28 -10.42 6.70
CA PRO A 48 10.67 -9.10 6.21
C PRO A 48 10.72 -9.09 4.67
N ILE A 49 10.42 -7.95 4.06
CA ILE A 49 10.63 -7.80 2.61
C ILE A 49 12.14 -7.91 2.32
N PRO A 50 12.56 -8.70 1.30
CA PRO A 50 13.96 -8.85 0.96
C PRO A 50 14.64 -7.51 0.66
N ALA A 51 15.89 -7.34 1.12
CA ALA A 51 16.66 -6.15 0.79
C ALA A 51 17.13 -6.12 -0.67
N LEU A 52 17.21 -7.29 -1.31
CA LEU A 52 17.68 -7.54 -2.68
C LEU A 52 16.52 -8.07 -3.52
N VAL A 53 15.50 -7.24 -3.70
CA VAL A 53 14.28 -7.57 -4.47
C VAL A 53 14.61 -7.85 -5.94
N ASP A 54 15.66 -7.24 -6.48
CA ASP A 54 16.18 -7.45 -7.83
C ASP A 54 16.71 -8.86 -8.10
N GLN A 55 16.98 -9.64 -7.04
CA GLN A 55 17.41 -11.03 -7.18
C GLN A 55 16.25 -12.02 -7.28
N ILE A 56 14.99 -11.56 -7.12
CA ILE A 56 13.81 -12.42 -7.24
C ILE A 56 13.55 -12.68 -8.72
N ILE A 57 13.68 -13.94 -9.14
CA ILE A 57 13.53 -14.35 -10.54
C ILE A 57 12.14 -14.92 -10.85
N LYS A 58 11.45 -15.43 -9.82
CA LYS A 58 10.13 -16.05 -9.98
C LYS A 58 9.29 -15.88 -8.73
N VAL A 59 8.01 -15.63 -8.93
CA VAL A 59 7.00 -15.56 -7.87
C VAL A 59 5.89 -16.56 -8.17
N SER A 60 5.35 -17.19 -7.12
CA SER A 60 4.19 -18.08 -7.21
C SER A 60 3.29 -17.91 -5.99
N THR A 61 1.98 -17.99 -6.21
CA THR A 61 0.97 -17.77 -5.17
C THR A 61 -0.34 -18.45 -5.55
N ASN A 62 -1.13 -18.80 -4.54
CA ASN A 62 -2.53 -19.19 -4.68
C ASN A 62 -3.49 -18.12 -4.09
N ALA A 63 -2.99 -16.92 -3.79
CA ALA A 63 -3.80 -15.82 -3.27
C ALA A 63 -4.78 -15.31 -4.32
N ILE A 64 -5.89 -14.77 -3.83
CA ILE A 64 -6.88 -14.06 -4.65
C ILE A 64 -6.52 -12.58 -4.84
N ALA A 65 -5.66 -12.02 -3.98
CA ALA A 65 -5.27 -10.61 -4.02
C ALA A 65 -3.96 -10.36 -3.24
N VAL A 66 -3.33 -9.22 -3.53
CA VAL A 66 -2.31 -8.59 -2.67
C VAL A 66 -2.92 -7.36 -2.01
N MET A 67 -2.79 -7.23 -0.70
CA MET A 67 -3.28 -6.08 0.06
C MET A 67 -2.13 -5.38 0.78
N VAL A 68 -1.89 -4.12 0.43
CA VAL A 68 -0.93 -3.25 1.12
C VAL A 68 -1.65 -2.49 2.23
N ILE A 69 -1.17 -2.61 3.45
CA ILE A 69 -1.80 -2.08 4.67
C ILE A 69 -0.85 -1.11 5.34
N GLU A 70 -1.27 0.16 5.44
CA GLU A 70 -0.43 1.23 6.00
C GLU A 70 0.05 0.96 7.42
N LYS A 71 -0.90 0.62 8.30
CA LYS A 71 -0.71 0.59 9.75
C LYS A 71 -0.36 -0.83 10.23
N GLU A 72 0.75 -0.95 10.94
CA GLU A 72 1.29 -2.22 11.44
C GLU A 72 0.32 -2.95 12.40
N SER A 73 -0.39 -2.20 13.25
CA SER A 73 -1.38 -2.78 14.18
C SER A 73 -2.50 -3.52 13.43
N ILE A 74 -2.98 -2.96 12.32
CA ILE A 74 -3.99 -3.56 11.46
C ILE A 74 -3.43 -4.78 10.73
N PHE A 75 -2.22 -4.69 10.19
CA PHE A 75 -1.53 -5.81 9.56
C PHE A 75 -1.45 -7.01 10.52
N MET A 76 -0.97 -6.81 11.76
CA MET A 76 -0.84 -7.89 12.74
C MET A 76 -2.19 -8.53 13.07
N ARG A 77 -3.26 -7.73 13.14
CA ARG A 77 -4.62 -8.23 13.37
C ARG A 77 -5.12 -9.08 12.19
N LEU A 78 -4.83 -8.67 10.95
CA LEU A 78 -5.22 -9.40 9.74
C LEU A 78 -4.43 -10.71 9.57
N VAL A 79 -3.16 -10.73 9.96
CA VAL A 79 -2.34 -11.97 9.98
C VAL A 79 -2.89 -13.02 10.95
N GLN A 80 -3.54 -12.58 12.04
CA GLN A 80 -4.20 -13.50 12.99
C GLN A 80 -5.58 -13.99 12.52
N SER A 81 -6.08 -13.45 11.41
CA SER A 81 -7.39 -13.79 10.84
C SER A 81 -7.28 -14.83 9.73
N LYS A 82 -8.42 -15.35 9.26
CA LYS A 82 -8.44 -16.25 8.10
C LYS A 82 -8.11 -15.55 6.78
N ILE A 83 -8.14 -14.23 6.72
CA ILE A 83 -7.85 -13.47 5.48
C ILE A 83 -6.43 -13.75 4.98
N VAL A 84 -5.47 -13.95 5.89
CA VAL A 84 -4.07 -14.25 5.52
C VAL A 84 -3.91 -15.56 4.74
N THR A 85 -4.89 -16.47 4.79
CA THR A 85 -4.81 -17.73 4.02
C THR A 85 -5.17 -17.56 2.56
N GLU A 86 -5.86 -16.47 2.20
CA GLU A 86 -6.35 -16.20 0.85
C GLU A 86 -5.72 -14.93 0.23
N VAL A 87 -5.20 -14.02 1.04
CA VAL A 87 -4.67 -12.72 0.60
C VAL A 87 -3.23 -12.56 1.07
N ILE A 88 -2.37 -12.05 0.18
CA ILE A 88 -1.01 -11.63 0.54
C ILE A 88 -1.10 -10.26 1.21
N LEU A 89 -0.71 -10.18 2.48
CA LEU A 89 -0.68 -8.96 3.26
C LEU A 89 0.73 -8.37 3.23
N ILE A 90 0.84 -7.07 2.97
CA ILE A 90 2.11 -6.33 2.99
C ILE A 90 1.92 -5.10 3.87
N THR A 91 2.90 -4.77 4.72
CA THR A 91 2.90 -3.48 5.43
C THR A 91 4.24 -2.75 5.27
N PRO A 92 4.22 -1.47 4.84
CA PRO A 92 5.39 -0.60 4.80
C PRO A 92 5.76 0.00 6.16
N ARG A 93 4.86 -0.07 7.16
CA ARG A 93 4.93 0.66 8.44
C ARG A 93 5.03 2.18 8.24
N GLY A 94 4.04 2.74 7.55
CA GLY A 94 3.99 4.17 7.18
C GLY A 94 4.49 4.43 5.75
N VAL A 95 5.31 5.48 5.56
CA VAL A 95 5.82 5.84 4.23
C VAL A 95 6.74 4.73 3.71
N PRO A 96 6.46 4.15 2.53
CA PRO A 96 7.18 2.99 2.04
C PRO A 96 8.60 3.33 1.63
N ASP A 97 9.53 2.45 1.98
CA ASP A 97 10.88 2.51 1.47
C ASP A 97 10.97 2.01 0.01
N TYR A 98 12.14 2.20 -0.59
CA TYR A 98 12.43 1.79 -1.96
C TYR A 98 12.13 0.30 -2.19
N ASN A 99 12.61 -0.58 -1.28
CA ASN A 99 12.51 -2.02 -1.46
C ASN A 99 11.05 -2.48 -1.36
N THR A 100 10.26 -1.88 -0.47
CA THR A 100 8.83 -2.16 -0.35
C THR A 100 8.09 -1.78 -1.62
N ARG A 101 8.34 -0.59 -2.17
CA ARG A 101 7.73 -0.17 -3.43
C ARG A 101 8.12 -1.09 -4.58
N TYR A 102 9.41 -1.40 -4.69
CA TYR A 102 9.90 -2.26 -5.75
C TYR A 102 9.36 -3.70 -5.62
N PHE A 103 9.21 -4.21 -4.40
CA PHE A 103 8.58 -5.51 -4.16
C PHE A 103 7.12 -5.53 -4.59
N VAL A 104 6.33 -4.52 -4.22
CA VAL A 104 4.93 -4.42 -4.66
C VAL A 104 4.83 -4.30 -6.18
N ARG A 105 5.72 -3.54 -6.82
CA ARG A 105 5.81 -3.47 -8.29
C ARG A 105 6.19 -4.82 -8.92
N LEU A 106 7.14 -5.54 -8.34
CA LEU A 106 7.52 -6.86 -8.82
C LEU A 106 6.33 -7.82 -8.74
N LEU A 107 5.51 -7.75 -7.68
CA LEU A 107 4.27 -8.51 -7.58
C LEU A 107 3.24 -8.09 -8.63
N ASP A 108 3.10 -6.79 -8.92
CA ASP A 108 2.23 -6.25 -9.98
C ASP A 108 2.59 -6.80 -11.36
N ASP A 109 3.88 -6.84 -11.67
CA ASP A 109 4.37 -7.32 -12.95
C ASP A 109 4.31 -8.86 -13.06
N SER A 110 4.44 -9.57 -11.93
CA SER A 110 4.54 -11.04 -11.91
C SER A 110 3.20 -11.76 -11.70
N LEU A 111 2.23 -11.11 -11.05
CA LEU A 111 0.99 -11.75 -10.64
C LEU A 111 -0.21 -11.18 -11.38
N SER A 112 -1.12 -12.05 -11.82
CA SER A 112 -2.38 -11.66 -12.47
C SER A 112 -3.54 -11.53 -11.48
N ILE A 113 -3.27 -11.05 -10.26
CA ILE A 113 -4.26 -10.87 -9.18
C ILE A 113 -4.33 -9.40 -8.78
N PRO A 114 -5.49 -8.91 -8.28
CA PRO A 114 -5.64 -7.51 -7.88
C PRO A 114 -4.66 -7.13 -6.76
N ILE A 115 -4.03 -5.97 -6.92
CA ILE A 115 -3.25 -5.31 -5.87
C ILE A 115 -4.07 -4.16 -5.33
N VAL A 116 -4.41 -4.25 -4.04
CA VAL A 116 -5.31 -3.31 -3.38
C VAL A 116 -4.65 -2.64 -2.18
N GLY A 117 -5.02 -1.39 -1.92
CA GLY A 117 -4.49 -0.57 -0.85
C GLY A 117 -5.50 -0.30 0.25
N LEU A 118 -5.14 -0.64 1.50
CA LEU A 118 -5.86 -0.30 2.72
C LEU A 118 -5.05 0.73 3.53
N PHE A 119 -5.42 2.00 3.40
CA PHE A 119 -4.77 3.17 3.99
C PHE A 119 -5.74 3.94 4.89
N ASP A 120 -5.21 4.79 5.76
CA ASP A 120 -6.03 5.68 6.58
C ASP A 120 -6.84 6.64 5.68
N GLY A 121 -8.07 6.94 6.08
CA GLY A 121 -9.00 7.83 5.37
C GLY A 121 -8.66 9.30 5.58
N ASP A 122 -7.38 9.66 5.47
CA ASP A 122 -6.84 10.99 5.68
C ASP A 122 -5.87 11.41 4.55
N ALA A 123 -5.32 12.63 4.66
CA ALA A 123 -4.45 13.16 3.62
C ALA A 123 -3.12 12.41 3.49
N TYR A 124 -2.62 11.81 4.57
CA TYR A 124 -1.36 11.08 4.57
C TYR A 124 -1.54 9.68 3.98
N GLY A 125 -2.61 8.97 4.34
CA GLY A 125 -2.96 7.68 3.74
C GLY A 125 -3.18 7.80 2.23
N ILE A 126 -3.90 8.82 1.78
CA ILE A 126 -4.07 9.12 0.34
C ILE A 126 -2.73 9.43 -0.33
N PHE A 127 -1.87 10.21 0.32
CA PHE A 127 -0.54 10.50 -0.20
C PHE A 127 0.33 9.25 -0.34
N ILE A 128 0.32 8.35 0.64
CA ILE A 128 1.07 7.10 0.58
C ILE A 128 0.52 6.19 -0.53
N MET A 129 -0.79 6.06 -0.65
CA MET A 129 -1.42 5.31 -1.73
C MET A 129 -1.03 5.89 -3.10
N HIS A 130 -1.04 7.22 -3.24
CA HIS A 130 -0.57 7.90 -4.45
C HIS A 130 0.89 7.57 -4.76
N LEU A 131 1.78 7.54 -3.76
CA LEU A 131 3.19 7.17 -3.94
C LEU A 131 3.39 5.74 -4.46
N PHE A 132 2.56 4.79 -4.01
CA PHE A 132 2.60 3.44 -4.58
C PHE A 132 2.10 3.43 -6.02
N LYS A 133 0.95 4.04 -6.30
CA LYS A 133 0.30 3.94 -7.61
C LYS A 133 1.02 4.72 -8.70
N TYR A 134 1.41 5.95 -8.42
CA TYR A 134 1.96 6.91 -9.41
C TYR A 134 3.46 7.18 -9.23
N GLY A 135 4.04 6.73 -8.13
CA GLY A 135 5.44 6.95 -7.80
C GLY A 135 5.71 8.28 -7.09
N SER A 136 6.99 8.57 -6.89
CA SER A 136 7.44 9.79 -6.21
C SER A 136 7.38 11.01 -7.13
N MET A 137 7.03 12.16 -6.56
CA MET A 137 6.98 13.45 -7.26
C MET A 137 8.35 13.96 -7.76
N SER A 138 9.46 13.43 -7.23
CA SER A 138 10.81 13.78 -7.68
C SER A 138 11.12 13.07 -9.00
N ALA A 139 11.51 13.86 -10.00
CA ALA A 139 11.83 13.48 -11.38
C ALA A 139 13.09 12.61 -11.54
N ALA A 140 13.36 11.68 -10.62
CA ALA A 140 14.31 10.61 -10.87
C ALA A 140 13.63 9.54 -11.74
N GLN A 141 14.31 9.09 -12.78
CA GLN A 141 13.86 8.02 -13.70
C GLN A 141 13.34 6.78 -12.93
N ASP A 142 13.94 6.51 -11.78
CA ASP A 142 13.59 5.43 -10.85
C ASP A 142 12.18 5.58 -10.23
N GLY A 143 11.71 6.81 -10.01
CA GLY A 143 10.43 7.07 -9.35
C GLY A 143 9.23 6.47 -10.08
N HIS A 144 9.26 6.53 -11.41
CA HIS A 144 8.25 5.96 -12.31
C HIS A 144 8.42 4.45 -12.50
N ALA A 145 9.66 3.95 -12.52
CA ALA A 145 9.94 2.51 -12.63
C ALA A 145 9.41 1.71 -11.42
N MET A 146 9.21 2.38 -10.27
CA MET A 146 8.65 1.80 -9.05
C MET A 146 7.18 2.17 -8.80
N ALA A 147 6.48 2.72 -9.79
CA ALA A 147 5.05 2.94 -9.71
C ALA A 147 4.31 1.61 -9.93
N CYS A 148 3.26 1.35 -9.15
CA CYS A 148 2.35 0.21 -9.29
C CYS A 148 1.03 0.72 -9.92
N PRO A 149 0.97 0.94 -11.24
CA PRO A 149 -0.15 1.61 -11.89
C PRO A 149 -1.48 0.87 -11.71
N HIS A 150 -1.45 -0.47 -11.59
CA HIS A 150 -2.65 -1.28 -11.38
C HIS A 150 -3.10 -1.36 -9.92
N MET A 151 -2.39 -0.71 -8.99
CA MET A 151 -2.83 -0.67 -7.60
C MET A 151 -4.17 0.05 -7.48
N MET A 152 -5.12 -0.56 -6.78
CA MET A 152 -6.48 -0.04 -6.59
C MET A 152 -6.72 0.33 -5.13
N TRP A 153 -7.39 1.45 -4.89
CA TRP A 153 -7.69 1.94 -3.55
C TRP A 153 -8.92 1.22 -3.01
N LEU A 154 -8.69 0.29 -2.06
CA LEU A 154 -9.74 -0.47 -1.37
C LEU A 154 -10.48 0.42 -0.35
N GLY A 155 -9.70 1.20 0.37
CA GLY A 155 -10.16 2.16 1.35
C GLY A 155 -9.10 2.41 2.43
N ILE A 156 -9.46 2.96 3.58
CA ILE A 156 -10.79 3.50 3.85
C ILE A 156 -11.01 4.73 2.99
N ARG A 157 -12.07 4.72 2.16
CA ARG A 157 -12.40 5.88 1.36
C ARG A 157 -13.27 6.84 2.16
N PRO A 158 -13.18 8.15 1.90
CA PRO A 158 -14.08 9.16 2.45
C PRO A 158 -15.56 8.80 2.31
N SER A 159 -15.97 8.25 1.17
CA SER A 159 -17.33 7.76 0.94
C SER A 159 -17.73 6.57 1.81
N ASP A 160 -16.76 5.78 2.26
CA ASP A 160 -16.98 4.69 3.19
C ASP A 160 -17.22 5.20 4.62
N LEU A 161 -16.88 6.45 4.95
CA LEU A 161 -17.01 6.98 6.32
C LEU A 161 -18.45 7.27 6.75
N ASN A 162 -19.43 7.22 5.83
CA ASN A 162 -20.81 7.60 6.10
C ASN A 162 -21.50 6.78 7.20
N PHE A 163 -21.04 5.56 7.48
CA PHE A 163 -21.59 4.72 8.55
C PHE A 163 -20.92 4.93 9.91
N LEU A 164 -19.78 5.62 9.96
CA LEU A 164 -19.06 5.88 11.21
C LEU A 164 -19.78 6.96 12.01
N SER A 165 -19.76 6.80 13.34
CA SER A 165 -20.32 7.82 14.21
C SER A 165 -19.42 9.08 14.21
N SER A 166 -20.02 10.24 14.43
CA SER A 166 -19.29 11.52 14.49
C SER A 166 -18.15 11.55 15.53
N ASN A 167 -18.20 10.67 16.53
CA ASN A 167 -17.19 10.55 17.59
C ASN A 167 -15.94 9.77 17.16
N GLU A 168 -16.03 8.97 16.09
CA GLU A 168 -14.93 8.20 15.53
C GLU A 168 -14.21 8.97 14.40
N MET A 169 -14.79 10.09 13.97
CA MET A 169 -14.24 10.94 12.92
C MET A 169 -13.48 12.14 13.49
N LEU A 170 -12.29 12.38 12.93
CA LEU A 170 -11.46 13.53 13.24
C LEU A 170 -11.68 14.64 12.20
N THR A 171 -11.22 15.84 12.52
CA THR A 171 -11.22 16.97 11.58
C THR A 171 -9.86 17.08 10.89
N ILE A 172 -9.84 17.38 9.60
CA ILE A 172 -8.58 17.65 8.89
C ILE A 172 -7.93 18.96 9.38
N THR A 173 -6.61 19.02 9.34
CA THR A 173 -5.83 20.22 9.62
C THR A 173 -5.59 21.05 8.35
N ASP A 174 -5.23 22.33 8.50
CA ASP A 174 -4.85 23.20 7.37
C ASP A 174 -3.67 22.64 6.54
N LYS A 175 -2.78 21.88 7.19
CA LYS A 175 -1.65 21.23 6.53
C LYS A 175 -2.13 20.09 5.63
N GLU A 176 -3.03 19.26 6.13
CA GLU A 176 -3.63 18.15 5.38
C GLU A 176 -4.46 18.66 4.21
N GLU A 177 -5.21 19.74 4.40
CA GLU A 177 -5.93 20.39 3.32
C GLU A 177 -5.00 20.83 2.18
N LYS A 178 -3.83 21.40 2.50
CA LYS A 178 -2.83 21.76 1.49
C LYS A 178 -2.31 20.53 0.74
N ILE A 179 -2.05 19.42 1.43
CA ILE A 179 -1.61 18.17 0.81
C ILE A 179 -2.66 17.67 -0.19
N LEU A 180 -3.93 17.59 0.23
CA LEU A 180 -5.03 17.15 -0.62
C LEU A 180 -5.20 18.04 -1.86
N ARG A 181 -5.11 19.37 -1.68
CA ARG A 181 -5.18 20.33 -2.79
C ARG A 181 -4.03 20.16 -3.76
N ASN A 182 -2.82 19.89 -3.28
CA ASN A 182 -1.67 19.59 -4.14
C ASN A 182 -1.90 18.31 -4.94
N ILE A 183 -2.42 17.24 -4.31
CA ILE A 183 -2.72 15.97 -5.01
C ILE A 183 -3.76 16.19 -6.14
N LEU A 184 -4.77 17.05 -5.91
CA LEU A 184 -5.77 17.37 -6.94
C LEU A 184 -5.21 18.08 -8.18
N THR A 185 -3.99 18.63 -8.12
CA THR A 185 -3.37 19.29 -9.28
C THR A 185 -2.77 18.32 -10.30
N PHE A 186 -2.69 17.02 -9.99
CA PHE A 186 -2.14 16.03 -10.91
C PHE A 186 -3.14 15.62 -11.99
N ASP A 187 -2.75 15.82 -13.26
CA ASP A 187 -3.60 15.53 -14.42
C ASP A 187 -3.92 14.03 -14.59
N HIS A 188 -3.02 13.15 -14.13
CA HIS A 188 -3.15 11.69 -14.23
C HIS A 188 -4.02 11.06 -13.14
N LEU A 189 -4.55 11.87 -12.22
CA LEU A 189 -5.43 11.41 -11.15
C LEU A 189 -6.81 11.08 -11.73
N SER A 190 -7.34 9.90 -11.40
CA SER A 190 -8.67 9.49 -11.89
C SER A 190 -9.80 10.34 -11.30
N GLU A 191 -10.96 10.36 -11.96
CA GLU A 191 -12.11 11.12 -11.50
C GLU A 191 -12.70 10.56 -10.20
N GLU A 192 -12.60 9.25 -9.98
CA GLU A 192 -12.97 8.57 -8.75
C GLU A 192 -12.12 9.07 -7.57
N TRP A 193 -10.81 9.15 -7.74
CA TRP A 193 -9.90 9.69 -6.73
C TRP A 193 -10.18 11.17 -6.43
N LYS A 194 -10.41 11.98 -7.48
CA LYS A 194 -10.78 13.39 -7.31
C LYS A 194 -12.07 13.56 -6.53
N LYS A 195 -13.08 12.70 -6.73
CA LYS A 195 -14.34 12.72 -5.98
C LYS A 195 -14.11 12.46 -4.50
N GLU A 196 -13.35 11.43 -4.15
CA GLU A 196 -13.04 11.10 -2.76
C GLU A 196 -12.26 12.23 -2.06
N ILE A 197 -11.24 12.80 -2.72
CA ILE A 197 -10.47 13.90 -2.14
C ILE A 197 -11.32 15.16 -1.95
N LYS A 198 -12.19 15.50 -2.91
CA LYS A 198 -13.13 16.61 -2.78
C LYS A 198 -14.10 16.38 -1.62
N LEU A 199 -14.57 15.14 -1.41
CA LEU A 199 -15.43 14.80 -0.29
C LEU A 199 -14.77 15.06 1.07
N ILE A 200 -13.48 14.75 1.24
CA ILE A 200 -12.73 15.15 2.46
C ILE A 200 -12.68 16.66 2.60
N LEU A 201 -12.36 17.38 1.52
CA LEU A 201 -12.22 18.83 1.54
C LEU A 201 -13.53 19.55 1.87
N GLU A 202 -14.67 18.99 1.46
CA GLU A 202 -16.02 19.50 1.73
C GLU A 202 -16.48 19.17 3.15
N THR A 203 -16.37 17.90 3.56
CA THR A 203 -16.83 17.44 4.88
C THR A 203 -15.90 17.87 6.01
N LYS A 204 -14.63 18.13 5.69
CA LYS A 204 -13.52 18.34 6.64
C LYS A 204 -13.32 17.19 7.63
N ARG A 205 -13.83 15.99 7.32
CA ARG A 205 -13.74 14.80 8.17
C ARG A 205 -12.73 13.80 7.63
N LYS A 206 -12.04 13.12 8.55
CA LYS A 206 -11.12 12.02 8.29
C LYS A 206 -11.33 10.91 9.33
N ALA A 207 -10.87 9.70 9.01
CA ALA A 207 -10.85 8.59 9.98
C ALA A 207 -9.63 7.71 9.77
N GLU A 208 -9.18 7.09 10.87
CA GLU A 208 -8.11 6.09 10.85
C GLU A 208 -8.71 4.69 10.66
N ILE A 209 -7.93 3.73 10.16
CA ILE A 209 -8.39 2.34 9.98
C ILE A 209 -8.84 1.71 11.30
N GLU A 210 -8.27 2.16 12.42
CA GLU A 210 -8.61 1.71 13.76
C GLU A 210 -10.08 2.04 14.14
N ALA A 211 -10.71 3.03 13.50
CA ALA A 211 -12.14 3.29 13.68
C ALA A 211 -13.00 2.07 13.30
N LEU A 212 -12.60 1.28 12.29
CA LEU A 212 -13.29 0.05 11.88
C LEU A 212 -13.02 -1.15 12.80
N CYS A 213 -12.18 -0.96 13.81
CA CYS A 213 -11.64 -2.03 14.64
C CYS A 213 -12.18 -2.02 16.08
N ASN A 214 -12.90 -0.97 16.49
CA ASN A 214 -13.14 -0.63 17.90
C ASN A 214 -14.21 -1.46 18.64
N SER A 215 -15.17 -2.10 17.96
CA SER A 215 -16.28 -2.76 18.69
C SER A 215 -16.71 -4.15 18.20
N THR A 216 -16.48 -4.50 16.93
CA THR A 216 -17.15 -5.68 16.33
C THR A 216 -16.32 -6.48 15.34
N ASN A 217 -14.98 -6.37 15.32
CA ASN A 217 -14.16 -6.91 14.23
C ASN A 217 -14.69 -6.48 12.84
N TYR A 218 -15.39 -5.34 12.75
CA TYR A 218 -16.13 -4.91 11.56
C TYR A 218 -15.26 -4.92 10.30
N LEU A 219 -14.00 -4.50 10.44
CA LEU A 219 -13.00 -4.57 9.37
C LEU A 219 -12.91 -5.98 8.74
N ILE A 220 -12.78 -7.02 9.56
CA ILE A 220 -12.52 -8.40 9.16
C ILE A 220 -13.81 -9.12 8.79
N ASP A 221 -14.85 -8.95 9.60
CA ASP A 221 -16.07 -9.75 9.51
C ASP A 221 -17.08 -9.19 8.50
N LEU A 222 -17.01 -7.89 8.17
CA LEU A 222 -17.95 -7.25 7.26
C LEU A 222 -17.30 -6.43 6.15
N TYR A 223 -16.46 -5.45 6.50
CA TYR A 223 -15.93 -4.47 5.55
C TYR A 223 -15.11 -5.11 4.44
N LEU A 224 -14.06 -5.88 4.79
CA LEU A 224 -13.20 -6.53 3.80
C LEU A 224 -13.99 -7.56 2.96
N PRO A 225 -14.78 -8.50 3.55
CA PRO A 225 -15.60 -9.41 2.77
C PRO A 225 -16.54 -8.72 1.77
N GLN A 226 -17.21 -7.63 2.17
CA GLN A 226 -18.10 -6.88 1.28
C GLN A 226 -17.34 -6.19 0.14
N LYS A 227 -16.19 -5.58 0.45
CA LYS A 227 -15.32 -4.94 -0.55
C LYS A 227 -14.83 -5.92 -1.60
N PHE A 228 -14.36 -7.10 -1.16
CA PHE A 228 -13.91 -8.16 -2.07
C PHE A 228 -15.04 -8.79 -2.87
N ALA A 229 -16.19 -9.05 -2.25
CA ALA A 229 -17.35 -9.63 -2.94
C ALA A 229 -17.91 -8.71 -4.03
N ASN A 230 -17.88 -7.39 -3.80
CA ASN A 230 -18.41 -6.40 -4.74
C ASN A 230 -17.35 -5.85 -5.71
N HIS A 231 -16.08 -6.28 -5.60
CA HIS A 231 -14.96 -5.67 -6.30
C HIS A 231 -14.91 -4.14 -6.15
N ASP A 232 -15.20 -3.65 -4.94
CA ASP A 232 -15.36 -2.23 -4.66
C ASP A 232 -14.02 -1.58 -4.28
N TRP A 233 -13.31 -1.13 -5.32
CA TRP A 233 -12.05 -0.40 -5.24
C TRP A 233 -11.89 0.50 -6.48
N ILE A 234 -11.06 1.55 -6.39
CA ILE A 234 -10.89 2.58 -7.44
C ILE A 234 -9.44 2.83 -7.85
#